data_AF-A0A5Z7A9S9-F1
#
_entry.id   AF-A0A5Z7A9S9-F1
#
_cell.length_a   1.000
_cell.length_b   1.000
_cell.length_c   1.000
_cell.angle_alpha   90.00
_cell.angle_beta   90.00
_cell.angle_gamma   90.00
#
_symmetry.space_group_name_H-M   'P 1'
#
loop_
_entity.id
_entity.type
_entity.pdbx_description
1 polymer ?
#
loop_
_entity_poly.entity_id
_entity_poly.type
_entity_poly.pdbx_seq_one_letter_code
_entity_poly.pdbx_strand_id
1 'polypeptide(L)'
;LLNDEGLRIALDSMVHRSVANPAIRRCELMVRMRGFEDMANEEGLAGEFYTITAPSRFHAVHSKGGFVSQWDGSTPQDTQRYLCGVWAKARAAISRAGIHVFGFRVVEPHHDGTPHWHMLLFMRPQDVDTVRDILCYHARITDSEELQTPNALKARFHVEAIDPAKGSATGYIAKYISKNIDG
;
A
#
# COMPACT_ATOMS: atom_id res chain seq x y z
N LEU A 1 11.75 19.44 -24.91
CA LEU A 1 12.02 20.56 -23.97
C LEU A 1 13.30 21.26 -24.42
N LEU A 2 13.41 22.57 -24.21
CA LEU A 2 14.65 23.33 -24.39
C LEU A 2 15.25 23.54 -23.01
N ASN A 3 16.50 23.12 -22.80
CA ASN A 3 17.27 23.55 -21.62
C ASN A 3 17.97 24.88 -21.92
N ASP A 4 18.59 25.48 -20.88
CA ASP A 4 19.24 26.80 -20.96
C ASP A 4 20.45 26.85 -21.92
N GLU A 5 20.89 25.70 -22.44
CA GLU A 5 21.97 25.57 -23.43
C GLU A 5 21.44 25.34 -24.87
N GLY A 6 20.13 25.43 -25.10
CA GLY A 6 19.53 25.32 -26.43
C GLY A 6 19.40 23.90 -26.98
N LEU A 7 19.64 22.87 -26.15
CA LEU A 7 19.53 21.47 -26.54
C LEU A 7 18.06 21.06 -26.67
N ARG A 8 17.65 20.64 -27.87
CA ARG A 8 16.32 20.12 -28.16
C ARG A 8 16.32 18.60 -28.03
N ILE A 9 15.90 18.10 -26.88
CA ILE A 9 15.65 16.65 -26.69
C ILE A 9 14.16 16.38 -26.85
N ALA A 10 13.84 15.34 -27.65
CA ALA A 10 12.48 14.89 -27.89
C ALA A 10 11.88 14.32 -26.59
N LEU A 11 10.66 14.75 -26.23
CA LEU A 11 10.07 14.48 -24.91
C LEU A 11 9.84 12.97 -24.69
N ASP A 12 9.49 12.25 -25.75
CA ASP A 12 9.36 10.79 -25.80
C ASP A 12 10.66 10.09 -25.36
N SER A 13 11.81 10.57 -25.84
CA SER A 13 13.11 9.98 -25.51
C SER A 13 13.51 10.16 -24.04
N MET A 14 13.04 11.24 -23.38
CA MET A 14 13.24 11.47 -21.94
C MET A 14 12.25 10.66 -21.08
N VAL A 15 10.99 10.53 -21.53
CA VAL A 15 9.99 9.69 -20.86
C VAL A 15 10.44 8.23 -20.88
N HIS A 16 10.95 7.73 -22.02
CA HIS A 16 11.42 6.34 -22.15
C HIS A 16 12.63 6.00 -21.28
N ARG A 17 13.42 6.97 -20.84
CA ARG A 17 14.64 6.78 -20.02
C ARG A 17 14.48 7.14 -18.54
N SER A 18 13.28 7.54 -18.12
CA SER A 18 13.02 8.00 -16.75
C SER A 18 11.97 7.14 -16.06
N VAL A 19 11.71 7.41 -14.77
CA VAL A 19 10.63 6.79 -13.98
C VAL A 19 9.22 7.12 -14.50
N ALA A 20 9.10 7.98 -15.51
CA ALA A 20 7.86 8.17 -16.26
C ALA A 20 7.54 6.95 -17.15
N ASN A 21 8.54 6.13 -17.52
CA ASN A 21 8.34 4.83 -18.15
C ASN A 21 7.91 3.81 -17.06
N PRO A 22 6.70 3.22 -17.17
CA PRO A 22 6.20 2.23 -16.21
C PRO A 22 7.18 1.08 -15.96
N ALA A 23 7.82 0.56 -17.02
CA ALA A 23 8.76 -0.55 -16.89
C ALA A 23 10.01 -0.16 -16.08
N ILE A 24 10.55 1.04 -16.29
CA ILE A 24 11.70 1.54 -15.53
C ILE A 24 11.32 1.81 -14.08
N ARG A 25 10.15 2.41 -13.85
CA ARG A 25 9.61 2.65 -12.51
C ARG A 25 9.42 1.36 -11.72
N ARG A 26 8.92 0.31 -12.37
CA ARG A 26 8.81 -1.02 -11.77
C ARG A 26 10.19 -1.55 -11.38
N CYS A 27 11.15 -1.55 -12.30
CA CYS A 27 12.50 -2.01 -12.01
C CYS A 27 13.15 -1.23 -10.85
N GLU A 28 13.03 0.10 -10.85
CA GLU A 28 13.57 0.95 -9.78
C GLU A 28 12.92 0.64 -8.42
N LEU A 29 11.60 0.52 -8.36
CA LEU A 29 10.90 0.15 -7.13
C LEU A 29 11.36 -1.23 -6.64
N MET A 30 11.43 -2.22 -7.52
CA MET A 30 11.89 -3.57 -7.15
C MET A 30 13.34 -3.55 -6.61
N VAL A 31 14.23 -2.77 -7.21
CA VAL A 31 15.62 -2.62 -6.73
C VAL A 31 15.67 -1.97 -5.34
N ARG A 32 14.90 -0.89 -5.13
CA ARG A 32 14.81 -0.24 -3.80
C ARG A 32 14.26 -1.17 -2.73
N MET A 33 13.24 -1.94 -3.07
CA MET A 33 12.62 -2.89 -2.15
C MET A 33 13.58 -3.99 -1.76
N ARG A 34 14.33 -4.51 -2.74
CA ARG A 34 15.38 -5.49 -2.47
C ARG A 34 16.44 -4.92 -1.52
N GLY A 35 16.90 -3.69 -1.75
CA GLY A 35 17.87 -3.05 -0.86
C GLY A 35 17.36 -2.82 0.57
N PHE A 36 16.07 -2.48 0.74
CA PHE A 36 15.47 -2.34 2.06
C PHE A 36 15.31 -3.69 2.76
N GLU A 37 14.97 -4.73 2.01
CA GLU A 37 14.87 -6.10 2.51
C GLU A 37 16.23 -6.64 2.95
N ASP A 38 17.29 -6.44 2.16
CA ASP A 38 18.64 -6.85 2.51
C ASP A 38 19.11 -6.14 3.81
N MET A 39 18.92 -4.82 3.91
CA MET A 39 19.20 -4.05 5.14
C MET A 39 18.39 -4.56 6.33
N ALA A 40 17.09 -4.81 6.16
CA ALA A 40 16.24 -5.31 7.23
C ALA A 40 16.71 -6.69 7.73
N ASN A 41 17.13 -7.57 6.82
CA ASN A 41 17.66 -8.88 7.17
C ASN A 41 19.00 -8.78 7.91
N GLU A 42 19.90 -7.90 7.47
CA GLU A 42 21.19 -7.65 8.13
C GLU A 42 21.02 -7.13 9.57
N GLU A 43 20.02 -6.28 9.79
CA GLU A 43 19.68 -5.69 11.08
C GLU A 43 18.74 -6.58 11.93
N GLY A 44 18.36 -7.76 11.44
CA GLY A 44 17.47 -8.69 12.15
C GLY A 44 16.04 -8.17 12.38
N LEU A 45 15.56 -7.30 11.49
CA LEU A 45 14.22 -6.71 11.55
C LEU A 45 13.15 -7.66 11.04
N ALA A 46 11.94 -7.51 11.56
CA ALA A 46 10.76 -8.20 11.07
C ALA A 46 10.16 -7.45 9.87
N GLY A 47 9.87 -8.18 8.80
CA GLY A 47 9.08 -7.70 7.67
C GLY A 47 7.60 -8.07 7.81
N GLU A 48 6.71 -7.12 7.59
CA GLU A 48 5.26 -7.31 7.68
C GLU A 48 4.57 -6.73 6.45
N PHE A 49 3.64 -7.50 5.88
CA PHE A 49 2.78 -7.09 4.79
C PHE A 49 1.38 -6.76 5.31
N TYR A 50 0.88 -5.57 4.98
CA TYR A 50 -0.44 -5.10 5.38
C TYR A 50 -1.29 -4.74 4.17
N THR A 51 -2.57 -5.02 4.27
CA THR A 51 -3.60 -4.52 3.36
C THR A 51 -4.61 -3.70 4.15
N ILE A 52 -4.85 -2.46 3.72
CA ILE A 52 -5.84 -1.54 4.30
C ILE A 52 -6.81 -1.13 3.20
N THR A 53 -8.11 -1.35 3.44
CA THR A 53 -9.17 -0.97 2.50
C THR A 53 -10.13 0.02 3.16
N ALA A 54 -10.99 0.64 2.35
CA ALA A 54 -11.99 1.59 2.83
C ALA A 54 -13.29 0.86 3.24
N PRO A 55 -14.17 1.53 4.01
CA PRO A 55 -15.51 1.02 4.27
C PRO A 55 -16.31 0.68 3.01
N SER A 56 -17.29 -0.20 3.17
CA SER A 56 -18.11 -0.67 2.05
C SER A 56 -18.82 0.46 1.29
N ARG A 57 -19.20 1.56 1.96
CA ARG A 57 -19.80 2.75 1.32
C ARG A 57 -18.91 3.47 0.30
N PHE A 58 -17.61 3.19 0.28
CA PHE A 58 -16.69 3.70 -0.74
C PHE A 58 -16.68 2.86 -2.02
N HIS A 59 -17.24 1.65 -1.98
CA HIS A 59 -17.23 0.72 -3.10
C HIS A 59 -18.53 0.79 -3.89
N ALA A 60 -18.44 0.96 -5.21
CA ALA A 60 -19.62 1.14 -6.06
C ALA A 60 -20.25 -0.19 -6.50
N VAL A 61 -19.44 -1.23 -6.67
CA VAL A 61 -19.84 -2.49 -7.31
C VAL A 61 -19.30 -3.68 -6.52
N HIS A 62 -20.09 -4.75 -6.44
CA HIS A 62 -19.62 -6.03 -5.89
C HIS A 62 -18.78 -6.81 -6.91
N SER A 63 -17.82 -7.63 -6.45
CA SER A 63 -16.95 -8.40 -7.35
C SER A 63 -17.67 -9.42 -8.24
N LYS A 64 -18.89 -9.81 -7.86
CA LYS A 64 -19.76 -10.72 -8.63
C LYS A 64 -20.76 -9.97 -9.52
N GLY A 65 -20.66 -8.65 -9.60
CA GLY A 65 -21.62 -7.77 -10.26
C GLY A 65 -22.73 -7.28 -9.33
N GLY A 66 -23.39 -6.19 -9.74
CA GLY A 66 -24.41 -5.50 -8.96
C GLY A 66 -23.83 -4.34 -8.12
N PHE A 67 -24.68 -3.35 -7.84
CA PHE A 67 -24.29 -2.16 -7.09
C PHE A 67 -24.33 -2.41 -5.58
N VAL A 68 -23.40 -1.80 -4.86
CA VAL A 68 -23.39 -1.75 -3.40
C VAL A 68 -24.44 -0.74 -2.95
N SER A 69 -25.45 -1.17 -2.18
CA SER A 69 -26.60 -0.32 -1.82
C SER A 69 -26.24 0.85 -0.93
N GLN A 70 -25.20 0.70 -0.12
CA GLN A 70 -24.66 1.74 0.77
C GLN A 70 -23.61 2.64 0.11
N TRP A 71 -23.32 2.48 -1.19
CA TRP A 71 -22.37 3.35 -1.86
C TRP A 71 -22.84 4.81 -1.80
N ASP A 72 -21.97 5.70 -1.33
CA ASP A 72 -22.29 7.10 -1.05
C ASP A 72 -21.89 8.06 -2.18
N GLY A 73 -21.42 7.53 -3.31
CA GLY A 73 -20.91 8.33 -4.42
C GLY A 73 -19.43 8.71 -4.29
N SER A 74 -18.71 8.21 -3.28
CA SER A 74 -17.27 8.45 -3.11
C SER A 74 -16.48 8.09 -4.37
N THR A 75 -15.61 9.00 -4.78
CA THR A 75 -14.70 8.79 -5.91
C THR A 75 -13.40 8.12 -5.45
N PRO A 76 -12.59 7.55 -6.37
CA PRO A 76 -11.26 7.05 -6.01
C PRO A 76 -10.38 8.10 -5.31
N GLN A 77 -10.56 9.39 -5.61
CA GLN A 77 -9.81 10.47 -4.96
C GLN A 77 -10.25 10.68 -3.51
N ASP A 78 -11.55 10.53 -3.22
CA ASP A 78 -12.09 10.62 -1.86
C ASP A 78 -11.63 9.43 -1.02
N THR A 79 -11.66 8.22 -1.59
CA THR A 79 -11.11 7.02 -0.95
C THR A 79 -9.62 7.17 -0.64
N GLN A 80 -8.83 7.71 -1.58
CA GLN A 80 -7.40 7.95 -1.34
C GLN A 80 -7.18 8.95 -0.20
N ARG A 81 -7.99 10.02 -0.14
CA ARG A 81 -7.95 11.01 0.94
C ARG A 81 -8.29 10.36 2.29
N TYR A 82 -9.31 9.49 2.33
CA TYR A 82 -9.67 8.72 3.51
C TYR A 82 -8.50 7.83 3.99
N LEU A 83 -7.89 7.04 3.10
CA LEU A 83 -6.78 6.14 3.45
C LEU A 83 -5.53 6.92 3.90
N CYS A 84 -5.25 8.06 3.29
CA CYS A 84 -4.23 9.00 3.78
C CYS A 84 -4.51 9.46 5.23
N GLY A 85 -5.78 9.73 5.57
CA GLY A 85 -6.19 10.08 6.93
C GLY A 85 -6.02 8.94 7.93
N VAL A 86 -6.38 7.71 7.54
CA VAL A 86 -6.13 6.50 8.36
C VAL A 86 -4.64 6.35 8.65
N TRP A 87 -3.79 6.43 7.62
CA TRP A 87 -2.35 6.32 7.77
C TRP A 87 -1.74 7.44 8.60
N ALA A 88 -2.19 8.69 8.42
CA ALA A 88 -1.69 9.81 9.21
C ALA A 88 -1.91 9.59 10.71
N LYS A 89 -3.10 9.09 11.09
CA LYS A 89 -3.44 8.75 12.48
C LYS A 89 -2.59 7.59 13.00
N ALA A 90 -2.49 6.51 12.22
CA ALA A 90 -1.69 5.34 12.59
C ALA A 90 -0.21 5.67 12.75
N ARG A 91 0.39 6.38 11.79
CA ARG A 91 1.79 6.83 11.86
C ARG A 91 2.03 7.72 13.09
N ALA A 92 1.10 8.61 13.42
CA ALA A 92 1.21 9.43 14.62
C ALA A 92 1.16 8.58 15.90
N ALA A 93 0.33 7.53 15.94
CA ALA A 93 0.26 6.59 17.07
C ALA A 93 1.54 5.75 17.20
N ILE A 94 2.06 5.21 16.09
CA ILE A 94 3.35 4.49 16.03
C ILE A 94 4.47 5.39 16.58
N SER A 95 4.53 6.65 16.16
CA SER A 95 5.53 7.60 16.64
C SER A 95 5.39 7.91 18.14
N ARG A 96 4.18 8.04 18.66
CA ARG A 96 3.96 8.23 20.12
C ARG A 96 4.35 7.00 20.94
N ALA A 97 4.28 5.81 20.36
CA ALA A 97 4.77 4.58 20.97
C ALA A 97 6.31 4.45 20.93
N GLY A 98 7.02 5.42 20.32
CA GLY A 98 8.48 5.37 20.19
C GLY A 98 8.97 4.31 19.19
N ILE A 99 8.09 3.87 18.28
CA ILE A 99 8.39 2.83 17.29
C ILE A 99 8.79 3.49 15.98
N HIS A 100 9.85 2.96 15.35
CA HIS A 100 10.29 3.36 14.03
C HIS A 100 10.00 2.24 13.03
N VAL A 101 9.35 2.61 11.93
CA VAL A 101 9.08 1.71 10.80
C VAL A 101 9.56 2.36 9.51
N PHE A 102 10.03 1.55 8.56
CA PHE A 102 10.32 1.98 7.20
C PHE A 102 9.80 0.96 6.20
N GLY A 103 9.70 1.34 4.92
CA GLY A 103 9.20 0.43 3.89
C GLY A 103 8.47 1.14 2.77
N PHE A 104 7.50 0.46 2.17
CA PHE A 104 6.81 0.90 0.96
C PHE A 104 5.30 0.80 1.10
N ARG A 105 4.62 1.64 0.34
CA ARG A 105 3.18 1.58 0.13
C ARG A 105 2.87 1.64 -1.36
N VAL A 106 2.07 0.69 -1.83
CA VAL A 106 1.51 0.65 -3.18
C VAL A 106 -0.01 0.83 -3.09
N VAL A 107 -0.59 1.46 -4.11
CA VAL A 107 -2.03 1.63 -4.25
C VAL A 107 -2.51 0.72 -5.37
N GLU A 108 -3.38 -0.24 -5.10
CA GLU A 108 -3.99 -1.08 -6.12
C GLU A 108 -5.42 -0.59 -6.38
N PRO A 109 -5.82 -0.25 -7.61
CA PRO A 109 -7.22 -0.08 -7.93
C PRO A 109 -7.92 -1.44 -7.85
N HIS A 110 -8.97 -1.53 -7.05
CA HIS A 110 -9.81 -2.72 -6.99
C HIS A 110 -10.69 -2.82 -8.26
N HIS A 111 -11.46 -3.89 -8.41
CA HIS A 111 -12.26 -4.14 -9.63
C HIS A 111 -13.31 -3.05 -9.92
N ASP A 112 -13.74 -2.32 -8.89
CA ASP A 112 -14.66 -1.17 -8.96
C ASP A 112 -13.91 0.18 -9.04
N GLY A 113 -12.58 0.15 -9.20
CA GLY A 113 -11.71 1.33 -9.24
C GLY A 113 -11.34 1.90 -7.86
N THR A 114 -11.93 1.38 -6.78
CA THR A 114 -11.69 1.85 -5.42
C THR A 114 -10.26 1.52 -4.98
N PRO A 115 -9.46 2.50 -4.52
CA PRO A 115 -8.09 2.27 -4.09
C PRO A 115 -7.98 1.37 -2.85
N HIS A 116 -7.09 0.38 -2.89
CA HIS A 116 -6.60 -0.38 -1.74
C HIS A 116 -5.13 -0.06 -1.48
N TRP A 117 -4.74 -0.02 -0.20
CA TRP A 117 -3.35 0.19 0.20
C TRP A 117 -2.69 -1.13 0.58
N HIS A 118 -1.56 -1.41 -0.05
CA HIS A 118 -0.70 -2.54 0.28
C HIS A 118 0.63 -1.99 0.79
N MET A 119 1.02 -2.41 1.99
CA MET A 119 2.19 -1.86 2.68
C MET A 119 3.13 -2.97 3.06
N LEU A 120 4.41 -2.79 2.74
CA LEU A 120 5.50 -3.62 3.25
C LEU A 120 6.28 -2.77 4.23
N LEU A 121 6.28 -3.13 5.51
CA LEU A 121 6.97 -2.38 6.56
C LEU A 121 7.97 -3.28 7.27
N PHE A 122 9.08 -2.68 7.68
CA PHE A 122 10.15 -3.28 8.46
C PHE A 122 10.26 -2.56 9.81
N MET A 123 10.42 -3.34 10.88
CA MET A 123 10.46 -2.87 12.26
C MET A 123 11.19 -3.87 13.16
N ARG A 124 11.52 -3.49 14.39
CA ARG A 124 12.13 -4.44 15.33
C ARG A 124 11.13 -5.56 15.68
N PRO A 125 11.57 -6.82 15.85
CA PRO A 125 10.65 -7.94 16.12
C PRO A 125 9.71 -7.72 17.30
N GLN A 126 10.19 -7.09 18.38
CA GLN A 126 9.38 -6.79 19.56
C GLN A 126 8.27 -5.75 19.33
N ASP A 127 8.37 -4.95 18.27
CA ASP A 127 7.41 -3.88 17.98
C ASP A 127 6.24 -4.36 17.10
N VAL A 128 6.34 -5.56 16.50
CA VAL A 128 5.41 -6.10 15.50
C VAL A 128 3.96 -6.07 15.98
N ASP A 129 3.69 -6.63 17.16
CA ASP A 129 2.32 -6.73 17.66
C ASP A 129 1.72 -5.35 17.98
N THR A 130 2.53 -4.43 18.50
CA THR A 130 2.07 -3.05 18.74
C THR A 130 1.75 -2.33 17.43
N VAL A 131 2.56 -2.51 16.38
CA VAL A 131 2.28 -1.93 15.06
C VAL A 131 1.02 -2.55 14.45
N ARG A 132 0.85 -3.87 14.54
CA ARG A 132 -0.38 -4.57 14.10
C ARG A 132 -1.62 -4.01 14.77
N ASP A 133 -1.59 -3.85 16.08
CA ASP A 133 -2.72 -3.34 16.86
C ASP A 133 -3.08 -1.91 16.48
N ILE A 134 -2.08 -1.02 16.36
CA ILE A 134 -2.29 0.37 15.95
C ILE A 134 -2.90 0.45 14.55
N LEU A 135 -2.35 -0.30 13.57
CA LEU A 135 -2.85 -0.29 12.20
C LEU A 135 -4.25 -0.88 12.12
N CYS A 136 -4.49 -2.00 12.80
CA CYS A 136 -5.78 -2.67 12.89
C CYS A 136 -6.85 -1.72 13.44
N TYR A 137 -6.57 -1.05 14.57
CA TYR A 137 -7.47 -0.10 15.19
C TYR A 137 -7.87 1.02 14.23
N HIS A 138 -6.89 1.70 13.63
CA HIS A 138 -7.18 2.84 12.75
C HIS A 138 -7.84 2.43 11.43
N ALA A 139 -7.56 1.23 10.91
CA ALA A 139 -8.22 0.71 9.72
C ALA A 139 -9.68 0.34 9.96
N ARG A 140 -10.02 -0.12 11.18
CA ARG A 140 -11.34 -0.70 11.51
C ARG A 140 -12.27 0.22 12.30
N ILE A 141 -11.78 1.32 12.88
CA ILE A 141 -12.60 2.20 13.73
C ILE A 141 -13.76 2.86 12.97
N THR A 142 -13.56 3.24 11.70
CA THR A 142 -14.60 3.89 10.89
C THR A 142 -15.54 2.84 10.32
N ASP A 143 -16.83 3.03 10.53
CA ASP A 143 -17.92 2.15 10.09
C ASP A 143 -17.72 0.72 10.64
N SER A 144 -17.27 0.61 11.89
CA SER A 144 -16.93 -0.67 12.52
C SER A 144 -18.13 -1.63 12.65
N GLU A 145 -19.34 -1.09 12.64
CA GLU A 145 -20.59 -1.84 12.69
C GLU A 145 -20.78 -2.77 11.48
N GLU A 146 -20.10 -2.54 10.35
CA GLU A 146 -20.14 -3.46 9.20
C GLU A 146 -19.23 -4.69 9.39
N LEU A 147 -18.32 -4.67 10.38
CA LEU A 147 -17.26 -5.66 10.57
C LEU A 147 -17.70 -6.84 11.46
N GLN A 148 -18.88 -7.39 11.20
CA GLN A 148 -19.51 -8.43 12.04
C GLN A 148 -19.01 -9.86 11.76
N THR A 149 -18.18 -10.06 10.74
CA THR A 149 -17.69 -11.38 10.34
C THR A 149 -16.17 -11.40 10.20
N PRO A 150 -15.52 -12.57 10.38
CA PRO A 150 -14.09 -12.71 10.12
C PRO A 150 -13.69 -12.28 8.70
N ASN A 151 -14.56 -12.54 7.71
CA ASN A 151 -14.34 -12.12 6.34
C ASN A 151 -14.38 -10.60 6.19
N ALA A 152 -15.33 -9.91 6.82
CA ALA A 152 -15.39 -8.45 6.80
C ALA A 152 -14.19 -7.81 7.51
N LEU A 153 -13.80 -8.35 8.66
CA LEU A 153 -12.60 -7.92 9.41
C LEU A 153 -11.33 -8.07 8.56
N LYS A 154 -11.16 -9.22 7.89
CA LYS A 154 -10.04 -9.50 7.00
C LYS A 154 -10.06 -8.62 5.75
N ALA A 155 -11.24 -8.39 5.17
CA ALA A 155 -11.40 -7.54 4.00
C ALA A 155 -11.00 -6.08 4.31
N ARG A 156 -11.32 -5.58 5.51
CA ARG A 156 -10.94 -4.24 5.94
C ARG A 156 -9.45 -4.08 6.23
N PHE A 157 -8.91 -5.06 6.96
CA PHE A 157 -7.51 -5.07 7.37
C PHE A 157 -7.00 -6.50 7.41
N HIS A 158 -5.93 -6.75 6.64
CA HIS A 158 -5.23 -8.02 6.64
C HIS A 158 -3.73 -7.78 6.87
N VAL A 159 -3.12 -8.68 7.63
CA VAL A 159 -1.68 -8.71 7.88
C VAL A 159 -1.14 -10.10 7.56
N GLU A 160 0.07 -10.15 7.02
CA GLU A 160 0.84 -11.35 6.81
C GLU A 160 2.31 -11.06 7.15
N ALA A 161 2.90 -11.88 8.03
CA ALA A 161 4.34 -11.82 8.31
C ALA A 161 5.11 -12.29 7.07
N ILE A 162 6.20 -11.59 6.74
CA ILE A 162 7.09 -12.05 5.68
C ILE A 162 7.85 -13.27 6.17
N ASP A 163 7.73 -14.37 5.42
CA ASP A 163 8.43 -15.62 5.68
C ASP A 163 9.51 -15.83 4.61
N PRO A 164 10.80 -15.67 4.94
CA PRO A 164 11.90 -15.84 4.00
C PRO A 164 11.93 -17.22 3.32
N ALA A 165 11.33 -18.25 3.94
CA ALA A 165 11.24 -19.59 3.34
C ALA A 165 10.14 -19.69 2.26
N LYS A 166 9.12 -18.82 2.29
CA LYS A 166 8.04 -18.77 1.30
C LYS A 166 8.30 -17.78 0.17
N GLY A 167 9.20 -16.84 0.38
CA GLY A 167 9.64 -15.89 -0.64
C GLY A 167 10.23 -14.63 -0.04
N SER A 168 10.74 -13.77 -0.91
CA SER A 168 11.23 -12.45 -0.50
C SER A 168 10.09 -11.52 -0.11
N ALA A 169 10.36 -10.55 0.76
CA ALA A 169 9.46 -9.44 1.08
C ALA A 169 9.03 -8.71 -0.21
N THR A 170 9.97 -8.59 -1.15
CA THR A 170 9.73 -8.07 -2.51
C THR A 170 8.70 -8.92 -3.27
N GLY A 171 8.69 -10.24 -3.12
CA GLY A 171 7.72 -11.13 -3.75
C GLY A 171 6.28 -10.89 -3.29
N TYR A 172 6.08 -10.57 -2.01
CA TYR A 172 4.76 -10.33 -1.43
C TYR A 172 4.06 -9.11 -2.04
N ILE A 173 4.82 -8.05 -2.33
CA ILE A 173 4.28 -6.82 -2.89
C ILE A 173 4.31 -6.76 -4.43
N ALA A 174 5.11 -7.61 -5.08
CA ALA A 174 5.39 -7.56 -6.52
C ALA A 174 4.10 -7.57 -7.37
N LYS A 175 3.14 -8.44 -7.02
CA LYS A 175 1.83 -8.50 -7.70
C LYS A 175 1.10 -7.15 -7.70
N TYR A 176 1.18 -6.42 -6.59
CA TYR A 176 0.50 -5.13 -6.40
C TYR A 176 1.21 -4.00 -7.15
N ILE A 177 2.54 -4.07 -7.26
CA ILE A 177 3.33 -3.15 -8.09
C ILE A 177 2.96 -3.32 -9.55
N SER A 178 2.92 -4.57 -10.05
CA SER A 178 2.56 -4.83 -11.45
C SER A 178 1.16 -4.29 -11.77
N LYS A 179 0.16 -4.52 -10.91
CA LYS A 179 -1.19 -3.97 -11.12
C LYS A 179 -1.26 -2.44 -11.05
N ASN A 180 -0.40 -1.79 -10.27
CA ASN A 180 -0.36 -0.33 -10.20
C ASN A 180 0.28 0.31 -11.45
N ILE A 181 1.25 -0.39 -12.06
CA ILE A 181 2.12 0.16 -13.10
C ILE A 181 1.70 -0.31 -14.51
N ASP A 182 1.33 -1.57 -14.65
CA ASP A 182 1.04 -2.21 -15.94
C ASP A 182 -0.44 -2.06 -16.35
N GLY A 183 -1.34 -1.75 -15.41
CA GLY A 183 -2.78 -1.59 -15.63
C GLY A 183 -3.58 -2.86 -15.45
#